data_AF-A0A6N7IGN0-F1
#
_entry.id   AF-A0A6N7IGN0-F1
#
_cell.length_a   1.000
_cell.length_b   1.000
_cell.length_c   1.000
_cell.angle_alpha   90.00
_cell.angle_beta   90.00
_cell.angle_gamma   90.00
#
_symmetry.space_group_name_H-M   'P 1'
#
loop_
_entity.id
_entity.type
_entity.pdbx_description
1 polymer ?
#
loop_
_entity_poly.entity_id
_entity_poly.type
_entity_poly.pdbx_seq_one_letter_code
_entity_poly.pdbx_strand_id
1 'polypeptide(L)'
;MIGEFGTQEGAEGQRAAWLRSVAALAKSEPQIKALVYFDAYINRDGRVRAWSLRGSPPDLKAFRELAAGEYFNPRGLRVGKP
;
A
#
# COMPACT_ATOMS: atom_id res chain seq x y z
N MET A 1 6.42 13.83 -3.19
CA MET A 1 5.45 13.04 -2.40
C MET A 1 4.34 12.62 -3.32
N ILE A 2 3.84 11.39 -3.20
CA ILE A 2 2.59 10.97 -3.84
C ILE A 2 1.50 11.03 -2.77
N GLY A 3 0.63 12.04 -2.89
CA GLY A 3 -0.37 12.38 -1.87
C GLY A 3 -1.52 11.36 -1.78
N GLU A 4 -1.78 10.64 -2.86
CA GLU A 4 -2.71 9.51 -2.88
C GLU A 4 -2.18 8.44 -3.85
N PHE A 5 -2.06 7.20 -3.37
CA PHE A 5 -1.89 6.04 -4.23
C PHE A 5 -2.76 4.89 -3.73
N GLY A 6 -3.15 4.01 -4.64
CA GLY A 6 -3.93 2.84 -4.32
C GLY A 6 -4.40 2.16 -5.60
N THR A 7 -4.77 0.89 -5.47
CA THR A 7 -5.45 0.15 -6.53
C THR A 7 -6.70 -0.47 -5.95
N GLN A 8 -7.72 -0.64 -6.78
CA GLN A 8 -8.93 -1.34 -6.36
C GLN A 8 -8.61 -2.81 -6.11
N GLU A 9 -9.42 -3.45 -5.25
CA GLU A 9 -9.40 -4.90 -5.12
C GLU A 9 -9.59 -5.57 -6.49
N GLY A 10 -8.74 -6.55 -6.77
CA GLY A 10 -8.74 -7.30 -8.03
C GLY A 10 -8.78 -8.79 -7.74
N ALA A 11 -8.17 -9.60 -8.60
CA ALA A 11 -8.00 -11.03 -8.31
C ALA A 11 -7.16 -11.25 -7.05
N GLU A 12 -7.30 -12.42 -6.42
CA GLU A 12 -6.55 -12.78 -5.22
C GLU A 12 -5.03 -12.57 -5.43
N GLY A 13 -4.40 -11.86 -4.51
CA GLY A 13 -2.96 -11.57 -4.54
C GLY A 13 -2.52 -10.47 -5.53
N GLN A 14 -3.39 -10.01 -6.44
CA GLN A 14 -3.04 -8.98 -7.42
C GLN A 14 -2.65 -7.66 -6.75
N ARG A 15 -3.41 -7.21 -5.75
CA ARG A 15 -3.13 -5.98 -5.02
C ARG A 15 -1.87 -6.08 -4.16
N ALA A 16 -1.65 -7.22 -3.49
CA ALA A 16 -0.40 -7.49 -2.80
C ALA A 16 0.83 -7.47 -3.73
N ALA A 17 0.73 -8.06 -4.93
CA ALA A 17 1.80 -7.99 -5.93
C ALA A 17 2.04 -6.55 -6.41
N TRP A 18 0.98 -5.78 -6.63
CA TRP A 18 1.07 -4.36 -6.98
C TRP A 18 1.72 -3.52 -5.87
N LEU A 19 1.40 -3.76 -4.60
CA LEU A 19 2.05 -3.06 -3.47
C LEU A 19 3.57 -3.32 -3.43
N ARG A 20 4.00 -4.54 -3.80
CA ARG A 20 5.43 -4.87 -3.90
C ARG A 20 6.11 -4.18 -5.08
N SER A 21 5.42 -4.02 -6.21
CA SER A 21 5.98 -3.25 -7.34
C SER A 21 6.09 -1.76 -7.00
N VAL A 22 5.16 -1.19 -6.22
CA VAL A 22 5.30 0.17 -5.67
C VAL A 22 6.54 0.30 -4.79
N ALA A 23 6.88 -0.72 -3.99
CA ALA A 23 8.11 -0.72 -3.20
C ALA A 23 9.37 -0.68 -4.07
N ALA A 24 9.38 -1.42 -5.18
CA ALA A 24 10.48 -1.40 -6.14
C ALA A 24 10.60 -0.02 -6.82
N LEU A 25 9.47 0.57 -7.24
CA LEU A 25 9.43 1.90 -7.84
C LEU A 25 9.96 2.99 -6.89
N ALA A 26 9.52 2.98 -5.63
CA ALA A 26 9.99 3.95 -4.64
C ALA A 26 11.51 3.88 -4.42
N LYS A 27 12.09 2.67 -4.47
CA LYS A 27 13.53 2.47 -4.37
C LYS A 27 14.28 2.96 -5.62
N SER A 28 13.73 2.74 -6.82
CA SER A 28 14.37 3.16 -8.08
C SER A 28 14.22 4.65 -8.37
N GLU A 29 13.25 5.32 -7.75
CA GLU A 29 12.97 6.74 -7.96
C GLU A 29 13.21 7.57 -6.69
N PRO A 30 14.45 8.02 -6.45
CA PRO A 30 14.82 8.72 -5.22
C PRO A 30 14.06 10.02 -4.98
N GLN A 31 13.36 10.57 -5.98
CA GLN A 31 12.51 11.76 -5.83
C GLN A 31 11.23 11.47 -5.02
N ILE A 32 10.81 10.21 -4.91
CA ILE A 32 9.62 9.81 -4.14
C ILE A 32 9.96 9.71 -2.65
N LYS A 33 9.87 10.82 -1.93
CA LYS A 33 10.20 10.85 -0.48
C LYS A 33 9.12 10.32 0.46
N ALA A 34 7.88 10.18 -0.01
CA ALA A 34 6.75 9.77 0.80
C ALA A 34 5.59 9.28 -0.09
N LEU A 35 4.86 8.30 0.44
CA LEU A 35 3.67 7.70 -0.16
C LEU A 35 2.54 7.70 0.88
N VAL A 36 1.34 8.10 0.48
CA VAL A 36 0.14 8.09 1.35
C VAL A 36 -0.94 7.24 0.70
N TYR A 37 -1.28 6.12 1.33
CA TYR A 37 -2.23 5.15 0.77
C TYR A 37 -3.68 5.62 0.96
N PHE A 38 -4.48 5.56 -0.10
CA PHE A 38 -5.90 5.89 -0.06
C PHE A 38 -6.71 4.69 0.47
N ASP A 39 -6.85 4.59 1.80
CA ASP A 39 -7.62 3.51 2.46
C ASP A 39 -9.11 3.86 2.55
N ALA A 40 -9.86 3.58 1.49
CA ALA A 40 -11.29 3.86 1.45
C ALA A 40 -12.12 2.69 0.91
N TYR A 41 -13.27 2.48 1.52
CA TYR A 41 -14.36 1.67 0.98
C TYR A 41 -15.53 2.60 0.67
N ILE A 42 -15.77 2.85 -0.62
CA ILE A 42 -16.79 3.80 -1.06
C ILE A 42 -17.91 3.01 -1.75
N ASN A 43 -19.13 3.16 -1.25
CA ASN A 43 -20.34 2.68 -1.92
C ASN A 43 -21.16 3.89 -2.37
N ARG A 44 -21.18 4.16 -3.68
CA ARG A 44 -21.90 5.29 -4.27
C ARG A 44 -22.43 4.89 -5.64
N ASP A 45 -23.65 5.29 -5.95
CA ASP A 45 -24.30 5.06 -7.25
C ASP A 45 -24.32 3.58 -7.67
N GLY A 46 -24.49 2.67 -6.71
CA GLY A 46 -24.49 1.22 -6.93
C GLY A 46 -23.12 0.62 -7.28
N ARG A 47 -22.04 1.40 -7.19
CA ARG A 47 -20.67 0.94 -7.46
C ARG A 47 -19.85 0.91 -6.18
N VAL A 48 -19.34 -0.28 -5.85
CA VAL A 48 -18.36 -0.45 -4.78
C VAL A 48 -16.99 -0.12 -5.33
N ARG A 49 -16.28 0.78 -4.66
CA ARG A 49 -14.87 1.07 -4.90
C ARG A 49 -14.09 0.70 -3.65
N ALA A 50 -13.43 -0.45 -3.71
CA ALA A 50 -12.73 -1.05 -2.58
C ALA A 50 -11.21 -0.82 -2.71
N TRP A 51 -10.73 0.36 -2.30
CA TRP A 51 -9.29 0.58 -2.13
C TRP A 51 -8.81 0.15 -0.76
N SER A 52 -9.71 0.02 0.21
CA SER A 52 -9.33 -0.33 1.57
C SER A 52 -8.59 -1.66 1.62
N LEU A 53 -7.52 -1.71 2.40
CA LEU A 53 -6.76 -2.93 2.67
C LEU A 53 -7.41 -3.77 3.77
N ARG A 54 -8.43 -3.23 4.45
CA ARG A 54 -9.15 -3.93 5.52
C ARG A 54 -9.75 -5.23 4.97
N GLY A 55 -9.62 -6.30 5.76
CA GLY A 55 -10.19 -7.61 5.40
C GLY A 55 -9.29 -8.47 4.51
N SER A 56 -8.16 -7.94 4.02
CA SER A 56 -7.19 -8.69 3.23
C SER A 56 -5.85 -8.82 3.98
N PRO A 57 -5.63 -9.95 4.70
CA PRO A 57 -4.33 -10.28 5.28
C PRO A 57 -3.14 -10.21 4.30
N PRO A 58 -3.22 -10.73 3.05
CA PRO A 58 -2.09 -10.66 2.13
C PRO A 58 -1.77 -9.22 1.70
N ASP A 59 -2.78 -8.36 1.50
CA ASP A 59 -2.54 -6.97 1.12
C ASP A 59 -1.98 -6.15 2.30
N LEU A 60 -2.51 -6.34 3.51
CA LEU A 60 -1.96 -5.71 4.71
C LEU A 60 -0.51 -6.15 4.98
N LYS A 61 -0.18 -7.42 4.74
CA LYS A 61 1.20 -7.92 4.83
C LYS A 61 2.10 -7.21 3.82
N ALA A 62 1.70 -7.13 2.56
CA ALA A 62 2.48 -6.44 1.53
C ALA A 62 2.66 -4.94 1.82
N PHE A 63 1.63 -4.27 2.36
CA PHE A 63 1.72 -2.87 2.76
C PHE A 63 2.68 -2.67 3.94
N ARG A 64 2.68 -3.58 4.92
CA ARG A 64 3.66 -3.59 6.02
C ARG A 64 5.08 -3.82 5.52
N GLU A 65 5.28 -4.72 4.55
CA GLU A 65 6.59 -4.95 3.91
C GLU A 65 7.11 -3.69 3.22
N LEU A 66 6.25 -2.98 2.48
CA LEU A 66 6.56 -1.67 1.88
C LEU A 66 7.00 -0.66 2.95
N ALA A 67 6.21 -0.49 4.02
CA ALA A 67 6.48 0.46 5.08
C ALA A 67 7.70 0.10 5.95
N ALA A 68 8.01 -1.19 6.10
CA ALA A 68 9.17 -1.67 6.84
C ALA A 68 10.47 -1.65 6.03
N GLY A 69 10.39 -1.47 4.71
CA GLY A 69 11.57 -1.41 3.85
C GLY A 69 12.50 -0.26 4.20
N GLU A 70 13.81 -0.51 4.12
CA GLU A 70 14.88 0.43 4.51
C GLU A 70 14.72 1.84 3.91
N TYR A 71 14.20 1.94 2.68
CA TYR A 71 13.96 3.22 2.01
C TYR A 71 13.01 4.14 2.80
N PHE A 72 11.93 3.59 3.37
CA PHE A 72 10.97 4.35 4.19
C PHE A 72 11.23 4.24 5.69
N ASN A 73 11.95 3.21 6.13
CA ASN A 73 12.24 2.93 7.53
C ASN A 73 13.73 2.60 7.77
N PRO A 74 14.63 3.57 7.54
CA PRO A 74 16.08 3.35 7.66
C PRO A 74 16.54 3.06 9.09
N ARG A 75 15.69 3.34 10.09
CA ARG A 75 15.96 3.07 11.51
C ARG A 75 15.38 1.73 11.98
N GLY A 76 14.73 0.97 11.10
CA GLY A 76 14.15 -0.33 11.46
C GLY A 76 13.08 -0.24 12.56
N LEU A 77 12.33 0.86 12.63
CA LEU A 77 11.27 1.04 13.61
C LEU A 77 10.16 0.00 13.39
N ARG A 78 9.52 -0.44 14.47
CA ARG A 78 8.43 -1.41 14.38
C ARG A 78 7.26 -0.85 13.56
N VAL A 79 6.77 -1.63 12.58
CA VAL A 79 5.61 -1.29 11.74
C VAL A 79 4.38 -2.08 12.19
N GLY A 80 3.34 -1.39 12.64
CA GLY A 80 2.09 -1.99 13.13
C GLY A 80 2.03 -2.19 14.65
N LYS A 81 0.90 -2.72 15.14
CA LYS A 81 0.66 -2.99 16.56
C LYS A 81 1.51 -4.16 17.09
N PRO A 82 1.68 -4.26 18.43
CA PRO A 82 2.21 -5.44 19.11
C PRO A 82 1.61 -6.75 18.63
#